data_AF-A0A3Q3LKJ6-F1
#
_entry.id   AF-A0A3Q3LKJ6-F1
#
_cell.length_a   1.000
_cell.length_b   1.000
_cell.length_c   1.000
_cell.angle_alpha   90.00
_cell.angle_beta   90.00
_cell.angle_gamma   90.00
#
_symmetry.space_group_name_H-M   'P 1'
#
loop_
_entity.id
_entity.type
_entity.pdbx_description
1 polymer ?
#
loop_
_entity_poly.entity_id
_entity_poly.type
_entity_poly.pdbx_seq_one_letter_code
_entity_poly.pdbx_strand_id
1 'polypeptide(L)'
;MAQKRVQLDQETFSCSICLDLLKDPVAIPCGHSYCMTCIKTQWDVEDQKHIYSCPQCRQTFTPRPVLVKNTMLAALVEELKKTGLQAAPADHCYAGPEDVACDFCTGRKLKALKSCLVCLASYCEKHLQPHYESPTFRKHKLVEPSKNICYLCSVDEHKGHDTVSAAAERTERQRELEGSRQKIQQRIQDREKDVKVLQQELETINGSADKAVEDSEKIFTELIRLLEKRRSDVKQQIRSQQETEVSRVKELQEKLEQEITELKRKDADLKQLSHTQDHIQFLHNYPSVSALSEPTDSSSINIRPLRYFEDVTAAVSELRDKLQDILREKWTNISLALTEVDVLLPQPEPKTRAGFLQYSQEITLDPNTKIHLLISCSVGV
;
A
#
# COMPACT_ATOMS: atom_id res chain seq x y z
N MET A 1 52.23 -0.18 1.47
CA MET A 1 50.79 -0.10 1.76
C MET A 1 50.33 1.32 1.49
N ALA A 2 49.58 1.54 0.42
CA ALA A 2 49.10 2.87 0.05
C ALA A 2 47.84 3.20 0.87
N GLN A 3 47.90 4.23 1.71
CA GLN A 3 46.71 4.78 2.34
C GLN A 3 45.87 5.46 1.25
N LYS A 4 44.74 4.83 0.90
CA LYS A 4 43.71 5.41 0.03
C LYS A 4 43.09 6.58 0.78
N ARG A 5 43.51 7.82 0.48
CA ARG A 5 42.83 9.03 0.96
C ARG A 5 41.40 8.99 0.42
N VAL A 6 40.43 8.78 1.30
CA VAL A 6 39.01 8.96 0.98
C VAL A 6 38.82 10.46 0.71
N GLN A 7 38.48 10.83 -0.53
CA GLN A 7 38.03 12.18 -0.83
C GLN A 7 36.69 12.38 -0.11
N LEU A 8 36.70 13.19 0.94
CA LEU A 8 35.49 13.61 1.62
C LEU A 8 34.83 14.68 0.75
N ASP A 9 33.63 14.39 0.25
CA ASP A 9 32.88 15.29 -0.62
C ASP A 9 32.28 16.46 0.17
N GLN A 10 32.41 17.67 -0.35
CA GLN A 10 31.97 18.91 0.30
C GLN A 10 30.44 18.96 0.44
N GLU A 11 29.71 18.31 -0.45
CA GLU A 11 28.24 18.20 -0.38
C GLU A 11 27.78 17.40 0.85
N THR A 12 28.57 16.43 1.30
CA THR A 12 28.24 15.54 2.44
C THR A 12 28.21 16.27 3.78
N PHE A 13 28.91 17.40 3.90
CA PHE A 13 29.02 18.18 5.14
C PHE A 13 28.33 19.55 5.07
N SER A 14 27.44 19.73 4.10
CA SER A 14 26.68 20.96 3.92
C SER A 14 25.41 20.98 4.78
N CYS A 15 25.06 22.15 5.32
CA CYS A 15 23.80 22.35 6.01
C CYS A 15 22.69 22.61 4.99
N SER A 16 21.63 21.81 5.00
CA SER A 16 20.51 21.96 4.06
C SER A 16 19.64 23.22 4.27
N ILE A 17 19.88 23.98 5.36
CA ILE A 17 19.17 25.25 5.63
C ILE A 17 19.92 26.45 5.03
N CYS A 18 21.22 26.61 5.37
CA CYS A 18 22.01 27.74 4.87
C CYS A 18 22.82 27.41 3.62
N LEU A 19 22.86 26.15 3.20
CA LEU A 19 23.60 25.62 2.05
C LEU A 19 25.13 25.80 2.14
N ASP A 20 25.63 26.14 3.32
CA ASP A 20 27.06 26.26 3.63
C ASP A 20 27.56 25.05 4.44
N LEU A 21 28.89 24.89 4.52
CA LEU A 21 29.54 23.92 5.38
C LEU A 21 29.11 24.09 6.85
N LEU A 22 28.82 22.98 7.54
CA LEU A 22 28.25 22.99 8.88
C LEU A 22 29.10 23.80 9.89
N LYS A 23 28.47 24.80 10.53
CA LYS A 23 29.04 25.58 11.64
C LYS A 23 28.42 25.11 12.95
N ASP A 24 29.25 24.64 13.86
CA ASP A 24 28.82 23.95 15.10
C ASP A 24 27.76 22.88 14.80
N PRO A 25 28.13 21.81 14.06
CA PRO A 25 27.18 20.81 13.59
C PRO A 25 26.43 20.15 14.76
N VAL A 26 25.13 19.96 14.57
CA VAL A 26 24.28 19.17 15.45
C VAL A 26 23.59 18.09 14.63
N ALA A 27 23.45 16.91 15.20
CA ALA A 27 22.63 15.84 14.64
C ALA A 27 21.34 15.73 15.45
N ILE A 28 20.20 15.81 14.78
CA ILE A 28 18.88 15.62 15.41
C ILE A 28 18.50 14.12 15.41
N PRO A 29 17.49 13.66 16.18
CA PRO A 29 17.25 12.23 16.39
C PRO A 29 16.98 11.40 15.12
N CYS A 30 16.54 12.03 14.03
CA CYS A 30 16.39 11.36 12.73
C CYS A 30 17.71 11.17 11.96
N GLY A 31 18.85 11.57 12.52
CA GLY A 31 20.18 11.43 11.92
C GLY A 31 20.62 12.58 11.00
N HIS A 32 19.71 13.49 10.61
CA HIS A 32 20.06 14.66 9.81
C HIS A 32 20.86 15.68 10.62
N SER A 33 21.76 16.40 9.93
CA SER A 33 22.70 17.31 10.57
C SER A 33 22.59 18.74 10.02
N TYR A 34 22.69 19.71 10.93
CA TYR A 34 22.50 21.14 10.63
C TYR A 34 23.49 21.99 11.41
N CYS A 35 23.66 23.26 11.04
CA CYS A 35 24.29 24.24 11.91
C CYS A 35 23.41 24.44 13.15
N MET A 36 24.01 24.48 14.34
CA MET A 36 23.30 24.70 15.60
C MET A 36 22.33 25.89 15.53
N THR A 37 22.80 27.01 14.99
CA THR A 37 21.99 28.24 14.85
C THR A 37 20.85 28.08 13.85
N CYS A 38 21.09 27.43 12.70
CA CYS A 38 20.09 27.25 11.65
C CYS A 38 18.88 26.44 12.13
N ILE A 39 19.12 25.29 12.76
CA ILE A 39 18.01 24.45 13.25
C ILE A 39 17.31 25.07 14.46
N LYS A 40 18.06 25.79 15.30
CA LYS A 40 17.48 26.51 16.44
C LYS A 40 16.53 27.61 15.97
N THR A 41 16.94 28.45 15.01
CA THR A 41 16.09 29.49 14.42
C THR A 41 14.85 28.91 13.76
N GLN A 42 14.98 27.80 13.02
CA GLN A 42 13.83 27.15 12.39
C GLN A 42 12.80 26.70 13.44
N TRP A 43 13.26 26.07 14.53
CA TRP A 43 12.38 25.62 15.61
C TRP A 43 11.85 26.76 16.49
N ASP A 44 12.57 27.86 16.63
CA ASP A 44 12.10 29.06 17.34
C ASP A 44 10.96 29.76 16.59
N VAL A 45 10.91 29.65 15.25
CA VAL A 45 9.77 30.11 14.43
C VAL A 45 8.55 29.19 14.57
N GLU A 46 8.78 27.88 14.71
CA GLU A 46 7.72 26.84 14.84
C GLU A 46 7.17 26.70 16.28
N ASP A 47 7.72 27.43 17.26
CA ASP A 47 7.48 27.24 18.69
C ASP A 47 6.00 27.44 19.11
N GLN A 48 5.22 28.18 18.32
CA GLN A 48 3.78 28.38 18.53
C GLN A 48 2.94 27.10 18.43
N LYS A 49 3.45 26.04 17.77
CA LYS A 49 2.72 24.77 17.55
C LYS A 49 3.15 23.64 18.49
N HIS A 50 4.17 23.86 19.33
CA HIS A 50 4.80 22.83 20.18
C HIS A 50 5.20 21.53 19.46
N ILE A 51 5.32 21.56 18.13
CA ILE A 51 5.70 20.43 17.29
C ILE A 51 6.91 20.87 16.47
N TYR A 52 8.04 20.19 16.66
CA TYR A 52 9.30 20.51 15.99
C TYR A 52 9.57 19.53 14.88
N SER A 53 9.82 20.01 13.66
CA SER A 53 9.99 19.14 12.50
C SER A 53 11.42 19.15 11.97
N CYS A 54 11.85 18.04 11.39
CA CYS A 54 13.08 17.95 10.61
C CYS A 54 12.88 18.61 9.22
N PRO A 55 13.70 19.61 8.82
CA PRO A 55 13.58 20.24 7.51
C PRO A 55 13.73 19.29 6.31
N GLN A 56 14.44 18.17 6.46
CA GLN A 56 14.73 17.24 5.36
C GLN A 56 13.70 16.11 5.24
N CYS A 57 13.44 15.37 6.32
CA CYS A 57 12.53 14.22 6.29
C CYS A 57 11.14 14.49 6.87
N ARG A 58 10.90 15.69 7.40
CA ARG A 58 9.64 16.10 8.04
C ARG A 58 9.22 15.29 9.26
N GLN A 59 10.10 14.43 9.79
CA GLN A 59 9.86 13.75 11.05
C GLN A 59 9.65 14.77 12.17
N THR A 60 8.60 14.56 12.97
CA THR A 60 8.20 15.45 14.06
C THR A 60 8.72 14.94 15.41
N PHE A 61 8.98 15.88 16.32
CA PHE A 61 9.49 15.61 17.66
C PHE A 61 8.68 16.37 18.70
N THR A 62 8.25 15.66 19.74
CA THR A 62 7.62 16.22 20.95
C THR A 62 8.11 15.39 22.15
N PRO A 63 8.79 15.96 23.17
CA PRO A 63 9.15 17.37 23.37
C PRO A 63 10.31 17.87 22.46
N ARG A 64 10.68 19.16 22.56
CA ARG A 64 11.78 19.78 21.79
C ARG A 64 13.09 19.01 21.99
N PRO A 65 13.76 18.55 20.92
CA PRO A 65 15.06 17.88 21.06
C PRO A 65 16.13 18.83 21.64
N VAL A 66 16.93 18.31 22.58
CA VAL A 66 18.10 19.02 23.10
C VAL A 66 19.20 18.98 22.06
N LEU A 67 19.68 20.16 21.66
CA LEU A 67 20.75 20.27 20.67
C LEU A 67 22.11 20.26 21.35
N VAL A 68 22.94 19.29 21.00
CA VAL A 68 24.33 19.17 21.47
C VAL A 68 25.26 19.17 20.26
N LYS A 69 26.37 19.91 20.35
CA LYS A 69 27.38 19.96 19.29
C LYS A 69 27.94 18.56 19.05
N ASN A 70 27.88 18.10 17.80
CA ASN A 70 28.48 16.86 17.37
C ASN A 70 29.99 17.09 17.12
N THR A 71 30.81 16.61 18.05
CA THR A 71 32.27 16.79 18.03
C THR A 71 32.94 16.05 16.89
N MET A 72 32.40 14.90 16.47
CA MET A 72 32.93 14.12 15.34
C MET A 72 32.70 14.86 14.02
N LEU A 73 31.47 15.33 13.76
CA LEU A 73 31.18 16.13 12.58
C LEU A 73 31.98 17.43 12.57
N ALA A 74 32.13 18.08 13.73
CA ALA A 74 32.97 19.27 13.84
C ALA A 74 34.43 18.97 13.48
N ALA A 75 35.00 17.87 13.99
CA ALA A 75 36.36 17.46 13.66
C ALA A 75 36.52 17.12 12.17
N LEU A 76 35.55 16.42 11.56
CA LEU A 76 35.57 16.09 10.14
C LEU A 76 35.43 17.33 9.25
N VAL A 77 34.58 18.27 9.63
CA VAL A 77 34.44 19.57 8.94
C VAL A 77 35.73 20.38 9.04
N GLU A 78 36.38 20.40 10.21
CA GLU A 78 37.68 21.06 10.39
C GLU A 78 38.79 20.35 9.62
N GLU A 79 38.80 19.01 9.58
CA GLU A 79 39.73 18.24 8.75
C GLU A 79 39.44 18.45 7.26
N LEU A 80 38.18 18.62 6.82
CA LEU A 80 37.82 18.97 5.45
C LEU A 80 38.33 20.38 5.10
N LYS A 81 38.13 21.36 6.00
CA LYS A 81 38.71 22.69 5.86
C LYS A 81 40.23 22.63 5.77
N LYS A 82 40.87 21.84 6.63
CA LYS A 82 42.34 21.64 6.64
C LYS A 82 42.86 20.82 5.48
N THR A 83 42.11 19.91 4.89
CA THR A 83 42.51 19.14 3.71
C THR A 83 42.26 19.94 2.43
N GLY A 84 41.27 20.83 2.42
CA GLY A 84 41.16 21.93 1.45
C GLY A 84 42.24 23.00 1.62
N LEU A 85 42.74 23.18 2.85
CA LEU A 85 43.85 24.07 3.24
C LEU A 85 45.20 23.35 3.42
N GLN A 86 45.33 22.07 3.03
CA GLN A 86 46.63 21.41 2.96
C GLN A 86 47.28 22.06 1.75
N ALA A 87 47.97 23.16 2.02
CA ALA A 87 48.88 23.82 1.11
C ALA A 87 49.75 22.70 0.57
N ALA A 88 49.44 22.31 -0.67
CA ALA A 88 50.33 21.56 -1.48
C ALA A 88 51.69 22.28 -1.41
N PRO A 89 52.82 21.54 -1.45
CA PRO A 89 54.15 22.13 -1.37
C PRO A 89 54.17 23.37 -2.26
N ALA A 90 54.77 24.47 -1.80
CA ALA A 90 54.60 25.83 -2.34
C ALA A 90 54.72 25.98 -3.88
N ASP A 91 55.17 24.94 -4.58
CA ASP A 91 55.15 24.79 -6.03
C ASP A 91 53.79 24.43 -6.68
N HIS A 92 52.75 24.01 -5.95
CA HIS A 92 51.45 23.64 -6.55
C HIS A 92 50.40 24.77 -6.53
N CYS A 93 50.69 25.90 -5.88
CA CYS A 93 49.82 27.08 -5.91
C CYS A 93 50.00 27.92 -7.19
N TYR A 94 51.11 27.68 -7.90
CA TYR A 94 51.45 28.38 -9.15
C TYR A 94 50.87 27.64 -10.34
N ALA A 95 50.49 28.39 -11.37
CA ALA A 95 49.99 27.79 -12.60
C ALA A 95 51.11 27.02 -13.31
N GLY A 96 50.91 25.72 -13.54
CA GLY A 96 51.76 24.91 -14.42
C GLY A 96 51.44 25.16 -15.90
N PRO A 97 52.19 24.54 -16.83
CA PRO A 97 52.00 24.74 -18.28
C PRO A 97 50.58 24.44 -18.79
N GLU A 98 49.85 23.53 -18.13
CA GLU A 98 48.50 23.12 -18.52
C GLU A 98 47.38 23.80 -17.71
N ASP A 99 47.75 24.64 -16.74
CA ASP A 99 46.83 25.35 -15.87
C ASP A 99 46.51 26.74 -16.41
N VAL A 100 45.29 27.19 -16.18
CA VAL A 100 44.92 28.59 -16.44
C VAL A 100 45.50 29.45 -15.32
N ALA A 101 46.28 30.46 -15.67
CA ALA A 101 46.88 31.38 -14.72
C ALA A 101 45.90 32.49 -14.29
N CYS A 102 46.09 33.03 -13.08
CA CYS A 102 45.35 34.20 -12.64
C CYS A 102 45.84 35.48 -13.32
N ASP A 103 44.92 36.27 -13.88
CA ASP A 103 45.23 37.47 -14.67
C ASP A 103 45.67 38.67 -13.82
N PHE A 104 45.34 38.67 -12.53
CA PHE A 104 45.58 39.81 -11.62
C PHE A 104 46.83 39.63 -10.75
N CYS A 105 47.48 38.46 -10.77
CA CYS A 105 48.71 38.23 -10.01
C CYS A 105 49.89 39.02 -10.61
N THR A 106 50.56 39.83 -9.79
CA THR A 106 51.83 40.47 -10.15
C THR A 106 53.00 39.51 -9.89
N GLY A 107 53.81 39.21 -10.91
CA GLY A 107 54.96 38.29 -10.81
C GLY A 107 54.61 36.83 -11.17
N ARG A 108 55.00 35.85 -10.34
CA ARG A 108 54.70 34.43 -10.58
C ARG A 108 53.19 34.19 -10.41
N LYS A 109 52.49 33.87 -11.51
CA LYS A 109 51.02 33.75 -11.54
C LYS A 109 50.53 32.50 -10.79
N LEU A 110 49.52 32.67 -9.94
CA LEU A 110 48.85 31.56 -9.24
C LEU A 110 47.88 30.83 -10.17
N LYS A 111 47.61 29.55 -9.90
CA LYS A 111 46.58 28.77 -10.61
C LYS A 111 45.21 29.41 -10.39
N ALA A 112 44.48 29.63 -11.48
CA ALA A 112 43.11 30.12 -11.43
C ALA A 112 42.16 29.01 -10.95
N LEU A 113 41.20 29.38 -10.12
CA LEU A 113 40.15 28.48 -9.62
C LEU A 113 38.83 28.70 -10.33
N LYS A 114 38.55 29.93 -10.79
CA LYS A 114 37.37 30.24 -11.61
C LYS A 114 37.71 31.30 -12.65
N SER A 115 37.00 31.26 -13.78
CA SER A 115 36.91 32.37 -14.72
C SER A 115 35.56 33.04 -14.62
N CYS A 116 35.56 34.36 -14.70
CA CYS A 116 34.34 35.16 -14.74
C CYS A 116 33.96 35.44 -16.19
N LEU A 117 32.77 35.01 -16.62
CA LEU A 117 32.30 35.26 -17.99
C LEU A 117 31.93 36.73 -18.25
N VAL A 118 31.76 37.52 -17.20
CA VAL A 118 31.45 38.96 -17.31
C VAL A 118 32.72 39.79 -17.34
N CYS A 119 33.70 39.46 -16.50
CA CYS A 119 35.00 40.16 -16.47
C CYS A 119 35.98 39.64 -17.53
N LEU A 120 35.70 38.50 -18.15
CA LEU A 120 36.57 37.83 -19.12
C LEU A 120 37.98 37.58 -18.57
N ALA A 121 38.05 37.23 -17.28
CA ALA A 121 39.31 37.04 -16.57
C ALA A 121 39.23 35.85 -15.60
N SER A 122 40.40 35.31 -15.29
CA SER A 122 40.63 34.14 -14.46
C SER A 122 41.28 34.53 -13.15
N TYR A 123 40.76 33.99 -12.06
CA TYR A 123 41.08 34.41 -10.70
C TYR A 123 41.58 33.24 -9.87
N CYS A 124 42.71 33.43 -9.18
CA CYS A 124 43.08 32.57 -8.05
C CYS A 124 42.19 32.92 -6.85
N GLU A 125 42.21 32.08 -5.81
CA GLU A 125 41.37 32.24 -4.61
C GLU A 125 41.34 33.68 -4.07
N LYS A 126 42.52 34.30 -3.92
CA LYS A 126 42.66 35.66 -3.39
C LYS A 126 41.98 36.72 -4.24
N HIS A 127 42.10 36.62 -5.57
CA HIS A 127 41.52 37.59 -6.49
C HIS A 127 40.06 37.26 -6.84
N LEU A 128 39.59 36.06 -6.49
CA LEU A 128 38.20 35.66 -6.66
C LEU A 128 37.31 36.19 -5.52
N GLN A 129 37.88 36.41 -4.34
CA GLN A 129 37.17 36.86 -3.14
C GLN A 129 36.26 38.10 -3.35
N PRO A 130 36.64 39.14 -4.11
CA PRO A 130 35.75 40.26 -4.43
C PRO A 130 34.49 39.87 -5.21
N HIS A 131 34.50 38.78 -5.99
CA HIS A 131 33.30 38.26 -6.66
C HIS A 131 32.28 37.69 -5.68
N TYR A 132 32.70 37.22 -4.51
CA TYR A 132 31.79 36.72 -3.49
C TYR A 132 31.31 37.81 -2.54
N GLU A 133 32.20 38.74 -2.19
CA GLU A 133 31.97 39.72 -1.13
C GLU A 133 31.34 41.03 -1.64
N SER A 134 31.64 41.44 -2.88
CA SER A 134 31.09 42.68 -3.42
C SER A 134 29.69 42.47 -4.02
N PRO A 135 28.67 43.26 -3.61
CA PRO A 135 27.33 43.20 -4.19
C PRO A 135 27.30 43.44 -5.71
N THR A 136 28.24 44.21 -6.26
CA THR A 136 28.34 44.48 -7.70
C THR A 136 28.81 43.25 -8.49
N PHE A 137 29.68 42.44 -7.89
CA PHE A 137 30.35 41.33 -8.58
C PHE A 137 29.72 39.96 -8.29
N ARG A 138 28.86 39.85 -7.27
CA ARG A 138 28.16 38.61 -6.88
C ARG A 138 27.21 38.08 -7.95
N LYS A 139 26.75 38.93 -8.87
CA LYS A 139 25.90 38.52 -10.01
C LYS A 139 26.69 37.96 -11.18
N HIS A 140 28.03 38.07 -11.16
CA HIS A 140 28.84 37.60 -12.26
C HIS A 140 28.88 36.08 -12.29
N LYS A 141 28.72 35.50 -13.47
CA LYS A 141 28.79 34.05 -13.65
C LYS A 141 30.24 33.58 -13.62
N LEU A 142 30.59 32.88 -12.54
CA LEU A 142 31.85 32.18 -12.39
C LEU A 142 31.71 30.75 -12.94
N VAL A 143 32.67 30.32 -13.73
CA VAL A 143 32.77 28.97 -14.31
C VAL A 143 34.14 28.39 -14.05
N GLU A 144 34.32 27.10 -14.34
CA GLU A 144 35.66 26.50 -14.36
C GLU A 144 36.63 27.31 -15.23
N PRO A 145 37.92 27.37 -14.86
CA PRO A 145 38.89 28.19 -15.56
C PRO A 145 38.88 27.94 -17.06
N SER A 146 38.64 28.99 -17.83
CA SER A 146 38.54 28.91 -19.28
C SER A 146 39.93 28.74 -19.88
N LYS A 147 40.14 27.61 -20.56
CA LYS A 147 41.36 27.34 -21.34
C LYS A 147 41.35 27.99 -22.73
N ASN A 148 40.44 28.96 -22.95
CA ASN A 148 40.36 29.68 -24.21
C ASN A 148 41.44 30.77 -24.22
N ILE A 149 42.29 30.76 -25.23
CA ILE A 149 43.43 31.69 -25.35
C ILE A 149 43.25 32.57 -26.60
N CYS A 150 43.77 33.80 -26.56
CA CYS A 150 43.79 34.66 -27.75
C CYS A 150 44.92 34.24 -28.72
N TYR A 151 44.87 34.71 -29.96
CA TYR A 151 45.89 34.41 -30.96
C TYR A 151 47.31 34.79 -30.51
N LEU A 152 47.47 35.95 -29.84
CA LEU A 152 48.77 36.39 -29.33
C LEU A 152 49.32 35.45 -28.25
N CYS A 153 48.46 34.98 -27.32
CA CYS A 153 48.85 34.01 -26.31
C CYS A 153 49.23 32.65 -26.92
N SER A 154 48.61 32.24 -28.03
CA SER A 154 48.94 30.99 -28.74
C SER A 154 50.35 31.00 -29.34
N VAL A 155 50.86 32.15 -29.77
CA VAL A 155 52.19 32.28 -30.38
C VAL A 155 53.31 32.65 -29.40
N ASP A 156 52.95 32.97 -28.15
CA ASP A 156 53.88 33.34 -27.06
C ASP A 156 53.76 32.38 -25.87
N GLU A 157 52.93 32.72 -24.86
CA GLU A 157 52.80 31.96 -23.60
C GLU A 157 52.40 30.48 -23.78
N HIS A 158 51.68 30.13 -24.85
CA HIS A 158 51.26 28.76 -25.16
C HIS A 158 51.91 28.18 -26.42
N LYS A 159 53.07 28.73 -26.82
CA LYS A 159 53.82 28.25 -27.98
C LYS A 159 54.31 26.81 -27.76
N GLY A 160 53.87 25.90 -28.62
CA GLY A 160 54.23 24.48 -28.55
C GLY A 160 53.28 23.63 -27.71
N HIS A 161 52.23 24.22 -27.12
CA HIS A 161 51.13 23.44 -26.53
C HIS A 161 50.19 22.94 -27.63
N ASP A 162 49.55 21.80 -27.39
CA ASP A 162 48.50 21.31 -28.27
C ASP A 162 47.29 22.24 -28.18
N THR A 163 46.93 22.85 -29.31
CA THR A 163 45.84 23.81 -29.39
C THR A 163 44.93 23.47 -30.56
N VAL A 164 43.63 23.58 -30.34
CA VAL A 164 42.62 23.41 -31.39
C VAL A 164 41.90 24.74 -31.61
N SER A 165 41.50 25.01 -32.86
CA SER A 165 40.70 26.20 -33.13
C SER A 165 39.32 26.08 -32.46
N ALA A 166 38.78 27.19 -31.96
CA ALA A 166 37.44 27.20 -31.37
C ALA A 166 36.36 26.69 -32.33
N ALA A 167 36.54 26.91 -33.64
CA ALA A 167 35.63 26.40 -34.67
C ALA A 167 35.68 24.86 -34.78
N ALA A 168 36.88 24.27 -34.71
CA ALA A 168 37.05 22.81 -34.74
C ALA A 168 36.49 22.17 -33.47
N GLU A 169 36.85 22.67 -32.28
CA GLU A 169 36.32 22.16 -31.00
C GLU A 169 34.79 22.29 -30.94
N ARG A 170 34.22 23.43 -31.35
CA ARG A 170 32.76 23.61 -31.42
C ARG A 170 32.12 22.56 -32.33
N THR A 171 32.71 22.29 -33.49
CA THR A 171 32.18 21.31 -34.44
C THR A 171 32.18 19.90 -33.84
N GLU A 172 33.24 19.52 -33.11
CA GLU A 172 33.30 18.24 -32.42
C GLU A 172 32.26 18.14 -31.31
N ARG A 173 32.20 19.13 -30.40
CA ARG A 173 31.21 19.17 -29.32
C ARG A 173 29.77 19.23 -29.82
N GLN A 174 29.53 19.90 -30.95
CA GLN A 174 28.23 19.92 -31.60
C GLN A 174 27.82 18.52 -32.10
N ARG A 175 28.77 17.74 -32.63
CA ARG A 175 28.53 16.36 -33.06
C ARG A 175 28.23 15.45 -31.87
N GLU A 176 29.01 15.54 -30.80
CA GLU A 176 28.78 14.79 -29.55
C GLU A 176 27.41 15.11 -28.94
N LEU A 177 27.03 16.40 -28.94
CA LEU A 177 25.74 16.86 -28.45
C LEU A 177 24.59 16.28 -29.28
N GLU A 178 24.70 16.29 -30.61
CA GLU A 178 23.67 15.73 -31.50
C GLU A 178 23.54 14.21 -31.31
N GLY A 179 24.66 13.49 -31.14
CA GLY A 179 24.63 12.06 -30.81
C GLY A 179 23.96 11.79 -29.45
N SER A 180 24.22 12.64 -28.44
CA SER A 180 23.57 12.54 -27.13
C SER A 180 22.07 12.83 -27.21
N ARG A 181 21.68 13.84 -28.01
CA ARG A 181 20.28 14.19 -28.27
C ARG A 181 19.53 13.05 -28.92
N GLN A 182 20.11 12.40 -29.94
CA GLN A 182 19.50 11.23 -30.60
C GLN A 182 19.27 10.07 -29.61
N LYS A 183 20.23 9.78 -28.73
CA LYS A 183 20.07 8.76 -27.68
C LYS A 183 18.91 9.09 -26.73
N ILE A 184 18.77 10.36 -26.34
CA ILE A 184 17.65 10.80 -25.49
C ILE A 184 16.32 10.64 -26.22
N GLN A 185 16.25 11.03 -27.51
CA GLN A 185 15.04 10.86 -28.31
C GLN A 185 14.63 9.39 -28.45
N GLN A 186 15.59 8.49 -28.66
CA GLN A 186 15.31 7.06 -28.70
C GLN A 186 14.75 6.57 -27.35
N ARG A 187 15.37 6.95 -26.23
CA ARG A 187 14.87 6.61 -24.89
C ARG A 187 13.47 7.15 -24.64
N ILE A 188 13.15 8.35 -25.11
CA ILE A 188 11.80 8.93 -24.99
C ILE A 188 10.80 8.04 -25.75
N GLN A 189 11.09 7.69 -27.01
CA GLN A 189 10.22 6.83 -27.81
C GLN A 189 10.01 5.45 -27.19
N ASP A 190 11.06 4.85 -26.64
CA ASP A 190 10.97 3.54 -25.98
C ASP A 190 10.09 3.64 -24.73
N ARG A 191 10.27 4.67 -23.90
CA ARG A 191 9.44 4.90 -22.72
C ARG A 191 7.99 5.25 -23.05
N GLU A 192 7.74 5.96 -24.14
CA GLU A 192 6.38 6.21 -24.64
C GLU A 192 5.68 4.92 -25.05
N LYS A 193 6.41 3.92 -25.60
CA LYS A 193 5.85 2.59 -25.89
C LYS A 193 5.56 1.84 -24.59
N ASP A 194 6.47 1.85 -23.62
CA ASP A 194 6.27 1.21 -22.32
C ASP A 194 5.01 1.77 -21.62
N VAL A 195 4.81 3.09 -21.64
CA VAL A 195 3.61 3.73 -21.09
C VAL A 195 2.33 3.22 -21.76
N LYS A 196 2.33 3.03 -23.09
CA LYS A 196 1.17 2.48 -23.81
C LYS A 196 0.88 1.03 -23.41
N VAL A 197 1.92 0.21 -23.21
CA VAL A 197 1.75 -1.16 -22.72
C VAL A 197 1.13 -1.16 -21.32
N LEU A 198 1.62 -0.31 -20.42
CA LEU A 198 1.06 -0.17 -19.07
C LEU A 198 -0.38 0.33 -19.07
N GLN A 199 -0.75 1.22 -19.99
CA GLN A 199 -2.13 1.65 -20.17
C GLN A 199 -3.04 0.49 -20.60
N GLN A 200 -2.60 -0.34 -21.56
CA GLN A 200 -3.36 -1.52 -21.98
C GLN A 200 -3.50 -2.56 -20.86
N GLU A 201 -2.45 -2.74 -20.06
CA GLU A 201 -2.47 -3.64 -18.91
C GLU A 201 -3.48 -3.16 -17.85
N LEU A 202 -3.53 -1.84 -17.59
CA LEU A 202 -4.51 -1.26 -16.67
C LEU A 202 -5.95 -1.49 -17.15
N GLU A 203 -6.22 -1.32 -18.45
CA GLU A 203 -7.52 -1.63 -19.03
C GLU A 203 -7.87 -3.12 -18.89
N THR A 204 -6.89 -4.00 -19.11
CA THR A 204 -7.06 -5.46 -18.95
C THR A 204 -7.38 -5.84 -17.51
N ILE A 205 -6.65 -5.28 -16.54
CA ILE A 205 -6.89 -5.50 -15.10
C ILE A 205 -8.30 -5.07 -14.74
N ASN A 206 -8.70 -3.86 -15.09
CA ASN A 206 -10.05 -3.34 -14.80
C ASN A 206 -11.13 -4.21 -15.45
N GLY A 207 -10.98 -4.53 -16.73
CA GLY A 207 -11.95 -5.37 -17.44
C GLY A 207 -12.06 -6.78 -16.84
N SER A 208 -10.95 -7.36 -16.41
CA SER A 208 -10.96 -8.68 -15.76
C SER A 208 -11.60 -8.64 -14.37
N ALA A 209 -11.36 -7.59 -13.59
CA ALA A 209 -11.95 -7.39 -12.27
C ALA A 209 -13.47 -7.19 -12.37
N ASP A 210 -13.92 -6.31 -13.27
CA ASP A 210 -15.35 -6.08 -13.52
C ASP A 210 -16.04 -7.37 -13.97
N LYS A 211 -15.39 -8.15 -14.84
CA LYS A 211 -15.93 -9.44 -15.29
C LYS A 211 -16.05 -10.44 -14.15
N ALA A 212 -15.04 -10.54 -13.28
CA ALA A 212 -15.07 -11.42 -12.12
C ALA A 212 -16.17 -11.03 -11.14
N VAL A 213 -16.42 -9.73 -10.95
CA VAL A 213 -17.54 -9.22 -10.15
C VAL A 213 -18.87 -9.64 -10.77
N GLU A 214 -19.08 -9.38 -12.07
CA GLU A 214 -20.32 -9.73 -12.78
C GLU A 214 -20.63 -11.24 -12.69
N ASP A 215 -19.62 -12.09 -12.95
CA ASP A 215 -19.77 -13.54 -12.90
C ASP A 215 -20.07 -14.01 -11.47
N SER A 216 -19.43 -13.41 -10.46
CA SER A 216 -19.70 -13.70 -9.04
C SER A 216 -21.12 -13.31 -8.64
N GLU A 217 -21.59 -12.12 -9.02
CA GLU A 217 -22.95 -11.65 -8.75
C GLU A 217 -24.00 -12.57 -9.38
N LYS A 218 -23.75 -13.05 -10.60
CA LYS A 218 -24.62 -14.01 -11.27
C LYS A 218 -24.74 -15.32 -10.47
N ILE A 219 -23.61 -15.87 -10.01
CA ILE A 219 -23.57 -17.08 -9.18
C ILE A 219 -24.38 -16.88 -7.89
N PHE A 220 -24.15 -15.77 -7.17
CA PHE A 220 -24.90 -15.48 -5.95
C PHE A 220 -26.40 -15.31 -6.22
N THR A 221 -26.77 -14.68 -7.33
CA THR A 221 -28.17 -14.52 -7.73
C THR A 221 -28.83 -15.89 -7.98
N GLU A 222 -28.14 -16.82 -8.66
CA GLU A 222 -28.63 -18.18 -8.86
C GLU A 222 -28.81 -18.94 -7.54
N LEU A 223 -27.86 -18.81 -6.59
CA LEU A 223 -27.97 -19.39 -5.25
C LEU A 223 -29.18 -18.84 -4.48
N ILE A 224 -29.38 -17.52 -4.51
CA ILE A 224 -30.55 -16.88 -3.87
C ILE A 224 -31.84 -17.45 -4.47
N ARG A 225 -31.96 -17.54 -5.80
CA ARG A 225 -33.15 -18.11 -6.45
C ARG A 225 -33.42 -19.55 -6.00
N LEU A 226 -32.39 -20.38 -5.87
CA LEU A 226 -32.53 -21.76 -5.38
C LEU A 226 -33.04 -21.78 -3.93
N LEU A 227 -32.49 -20.94 -3.06
CA LEU A 227 -32.93 -20.83 -1.67
C LEU A 227 -34.37 -20.32 -1.56
N GLU A 228 -34.77 -19.35 -2.38
CA GLU A 228 -36.15 -18.86 -2.44
C GLU A 228 -37.14 -19.92 -2.93
N LYS A 229 -36.72 -20.77 -3.88
CA LYS A 229 -37.50 -21.93 -4.30
C LYS A 229 -37.70 -22.91 -3.15
N ARG A 230 -36.62 -23.29 -2.44
CA ARG A 230 -36.71 -24.18 -1.27
C ARG A 230 -37.54 -23.59 -0.13
N ARG A 231 -37.44 -22.28 0.11
CA ARG A 231 -38.33 -21.56 1.04
C ARG A 231 -39.80 -21.76 0.68
N SER A 232 -40.12 -21.64 -0.61
CA SER A 232 -41.49 -21.80 -1.11
C SER A 232 -41.97 -23.25 -0.97
N ASP A 233 -41.12 -24.24 -1.27
CA ASP A 233 -41.42 -25.66 -1.09
C ASP A 233 -41.77 -25.98 0.38
N VAL A 234 -40.92 -25.54 1.34
CA VAL A 234 -41.16 -25.75 2.78
C VAL A 234 -42.46 -25.08 3.22
N LYS A 235 -42.70 -23.84 2.79
CA LYS A 235 -43.95 -23.12 3.09
C LYS A 235 -45.17 -23.91 2.60
N GLN A 236 -45.12 -24.41 1.38
CA GLN A 236 -46.23 -25.16 0.79
C GLN A 236 -46.48 -26.48 1.54
N GLN A 237 -45.43 -27.21 1.90
CA GLN A 237 -45.56 -28.44 2.68
C GLN A 237 -46.19 -28.20 4.06
N ILE A 238 -45.75 -27.15 4.78
CA ILE A 238 -46.35 -26.78 6.06
C ILE A 238 -47.83 -26.47 5.91
N ARG A 239 -48.21 -25.67 4.90
CA ARG A 239 -49.62 -25.30 4.66
C ARG A 239 -50.49 -26.48 4.27
N SER A 240 -49.98 -27.37 3.42
CA SER A 240 -50.66 -28.61 3.06
C SER A 240 -50.92 -29.50 4.27
N GLN A 241 -49.89 -29.74 5.10
CA GLN A 241 -50.05 -30.54 6.32
C GLN A 241 -51.00 -29.86 7.32
N GLN A 242 -50.92 -28.54 7.47
CA GLN A 242 -51.83 -27.77 8.31
C GLN A 242 -53.28 -27.96 7.86
N GLU A 243 -53.57 -27.86 6.56
CA GLU A 243 -54.91 -28.01 6.00
C GLU A 243 -55.48 -29.42 6.23
N THR A 244 -54.65 -30.45 6.02
CA THR A 244 -55.03 -31.85 6.29
C THR A 244 -55.36 -32.08 7.76
N GLU A 245 -54.49 -31.65 8.69
CA GLU A 245 -54.73 -31.86 10.13
C GLU A 245 -55.91 -31.04 10.64
N VAL A 246 -56.09 -29.80 10.15
CA VAL A 246 -57.26 -28.97 10.48
C VAL A 246 -58.55 -29.63 9.99
N SER A 247 -58.57 -30.19 8.78
CA SER A 247 -59.73 -30.91 8.25
C SER A 247 -60.06 -32.13 9.12
N ARG A 248 -59.05 -32.91 9.50
CA ARG A 248 -59.22 -34.08 10.39
C ARG A 248 -59.79 -33.72 11.75
N VAL A 249 -59.35 -32.61 12.35
CA VAL A 249 -59.88 -32.11 13.62
C VAL A 249 -61.32 -31.64 13.47
N LYS A 250 -61.65 -30.93 12.38
CA LYS A 250 -63.02 -30.48 12.10
C LYS A 250 -64.00 -31.64 11.94
N GLU A 251 -63.61 -32.70 11.23
CA GLU A 251 -64.45 -33.91 11.10
C GLU A 251 -64.74 -34.57 12.46
N LEU A 252 -63.74 -34.63 13.35
CA LEU A 252 -63.94 -35.14 14.71
C LEU A 252 -64.83 -34.22 15.54
N GLN A 253 -64.67 -32.91 15.38
CA GLN A 253 -65.50 -31.91 16.05
C GLN A 253 -66.97 -32.05 15.62
N GLU A 254 -67.24 -32.14 14.30
CA GLU A 254 -68.60 -32.31 13.78
C GLU A 254 -69.27 -33.59 14.30
N LYS A 255 -68.53 -34.70 14.37
CA LYS A 255 -69.03 -35.96 14.95
C LYS A 255 -69.42 -35.80 16.42
N LEU A 256 -68.57 -35.14 17.21
CA LEU A 256 -68.85 -34.87 18.63
C LEU A 256 -70.05 -33.94 18.80
N GLU A 257 -70.18 -32.91 17.97
CA GLU A 257 -71.32 -31.99 18.00
C GLU A 257 -72.65 -32.70 17.67
N GLN A 258 -72.62 -33.64 16.73
CA GLN A 258 -73.77 -34.51 16.43
C GLN A 258 -74.13 -35.42 17.61
N GLU A 259 -73.14 -36.08 18.22
CA GLU A 259 -73.35 -36.94 19.40
C GLU A 259 -73.92 -36.15 20.58
N ILE A 260 -73.38 -34.96 20.86
CA ILE A 260 -73.90 -34.05 21.90
C ILE A 260 -75.36 -33.67 21.61
N THR A 261 -75.70 -33.41 20.35
CA THR A 261 -77.06 -33.04 19.96
C THR A 261 -78.03 -34.20 20.15
N GLU A 262 -77.62 -35.43 19.82
CA GLU A 262 -78.42 -36.63 20.07
C GLU A 262 -78.59 -36.90 21.57
N LEU A 263 -77.53 -36.78 22.36
CA LEU A 263 -77.58 -36.92 23.82
C LEU A 263 -78.50 -35.89 24.46
N LYS A 264 -78.45 -34.62 24.01
CA LYS A 264 -79.38 -33.57 24.47
C LYS A 264 -80.84 -33.88 24.15
N ARG A 265 -81.12 -34.49 22.98
CA ARG A 265 -82.47 -34.94 22.62
C ARG A 265 -82.93 -36.08 23.53
N LYS A 266 -82.10 -37.10 23.74
CA LYS A 266 -82.40 -38.23 24.63
C LYS A 266 -82.63 -37.77 26.08
N ASP A 267 -81.84 -36.83 26.57
CA ASP A 267 -82.04 -36.20 27.89
C ASP A 267 -83.39 -35.47 27.99
N ALA A 268 -83.76 -34.70 26.95
CA ALA A 268 -85.05 -34.03 26.91
C ALA A 268 -86.24 -35.00 26.91
N ASP A 269 -86.15 -36.11 26.16
CA ASP A 269 -87.16 -37.16 26.11
C ASP A 269 -87.32 -37.84 27.49
N LEU A 270 -86.21 -38.16 28.16
CA LEU A 270 -86.19 -38.70 29.52
C LEU A 270 -86.79 -37.72 30.53
N LYS A 271 -86.42 -36.44 30.42
CA LYS A 271 -86.96 -35.37 31.26
C LYS A 271 -88.47 -35.26 31.06
N GLN A 272 -88.98 -35.25 29.84
CA GLN A 272 -90.42 -35.20 29.57
C GLN A 272 -91.16 -36.40 30.17
N LEU A 273 -90.63 -37.61 29.99
CA LEU A 273 -91.23 -38.83 30.56
C LEU A 273 -91.30 -38.75 32.10
N SER A 274 -90.23 -38.29 32.76
CA SER A 274 -90.18 -38.16 34.22
C SER A 274 -91.23 -37.21 34.82
N HIS A 275 -91.74 -36.26 34.03
CA HIS A 275 -92.80 -35.32 34.45
C HIS A 275 -94.22 -35.81 34.10
N THR A 276 -94.40 -37.02 33.56
CA THR A 276 -95.71 -37.57 33.19
C THR A 276 -96.49 -37.99 34.45
N GLN A 277 -97.59 -37.30 34.77
CA GLN A 277 -98.43 -37.62 35.95
C GLN A 277 -99.19 -38.96 35.82
N ASP A 278 -99.56 -39.36 34.59
CA ASP A 278 -100.28 -40.63 34.36
C ASP A 278 -99.33 -41.82 34.44
N HIS A 279 -99.50 -42.63 35.48
CA HIS A 279 -98.66 -43.80 35.75
C HIS A 279 -98.73 -44.88 34.67
N ILE A 280 -99.89 -45.06 34.01
CA ILE A 280 -100.05 -46.05 32.94
C ILE A 280 -99.30 -45.56 31.70
N GLN A 281 -99.43 -44.28 31.36
CA GLN A 281 -98.72 -43.67 30.23
C GLN A 281 -97.20 -43.64 30.44
N PHE A 282 -96.74 -43.40 31.67
CA PHE A 282 -95.33 -43.52 32.04
C PHE A 282 -94.81 -44.94 31.79
N LEU A 283 -95.49 -45.96 32.34
CA LEU A 283 -95.07 -47.36 32.22
C LEU A 283 -95.12 -47.87 30.76
N HIS A 284 -96.06 -47.38 29.97
CA HIS A 284 -96.16 -47.72 28.54
C HIS A 284 -95.01 -47.11 27.72
N ASN A 285 -94.59 -45.88 28.03
CA ASN A 285 -93.55 -45.18 27.28
C ASN A 285 -92.13 -45.46 27.80
N TYR A 286 -91.98 -45.91 29.05
CA TYR A 286 -90.70 -46.17 29.70
C TYR A 286 -89.77 -47.13 28.93
N PRO A 287 -90.23 -48.29 28.42
CA PRO A 287 -89.36 -49.23 27.69
C PRO A 287 -88.74 -48.62 26.43
N SER A 288 -89.48 -47.76 25.73
CA SER A 288 -89.03 -47.10 24.50
C SER A 288 -87.96 -46.04 24.76
N VAL A 289 -88.04 -45.34 25.90
CA VAL A 289 -87.07 -44.30 26.27
C VAL A 289 -85.86 -44.89 27.01
N SER A 290 -86.04 -45.98 27.78
CA SER A 290 -84.94 -46.66 28.47
C SER A 290 -83.94 -47.31 27.51
N ALA A 291 -84.43 -47.85 26.40
CA ALA A 291 -83.58 -48.42 25.34
C ALA A 291 -82.65 -47.39 24.67
N LEU A 292 -82.92 -46.09 24.83
CA LEU A 292 -82.07 -45.01 24.30
C LEU A 292 -80.86 -44.70 25.20
N SER A 293 -80.87 -45.17 26.45
CA SER A 293 -79.82 -44.91 27.45
C SER A 293 -78.66 -45.90 27.39
N GLU A 294 -78.75 -46.97 26.60
CA GLU A 294 -77.60 -47.85 26.39
C GLU A 294 -76.51 -47.08 25.63
N PRO A 295 -75.25 -47.09 26.11
CA PRO A 295 -74.16 -46.43 25.41
C PRO A 295 -73.94 -47.16 24.08
N THR A 296 -74.20 -46.49 22.96
CA THR A 296 -73.60 -46.92 21.70
C THR A 296 -72.09 -46.72 21.88
N ASP A 297 -71.28 -47.78 21.80
CA ASP A 297 -69.82 -47.80 22.02
C ASP A 297 -69.11 -46.55 21.47
N SER A 298 -69.03 -45.49 22.28
CA SER A 298 -68.33 -44.27 21.91
C SER A 298 -66.88 -44.44 22.34
N SER A 299 -66.07 -44.88 21.37
CA SER A 299 -64.63 -44.98 21.51
C SER A 299 -64.11 -43.65 22.06
N SER A 300 -63.58 -43.65 23.30
CA SER A 300 -63.01 -42.46 23.94
C SER A 300 -62.01 -41.81 22.99
N ILE A 301 -62.31 -40.62 22.48
CA ILE A 301 -61.44 -39.92 21.55
C ILE A 301 -60.16 -39.54 22.30
N ASN A 302 -59.05 -40.19 21.95
CA ASN A 302 -57.76 -39.93 22.55
C ASN A 302 -57.18 -38.65 21.93
N ILE A 303 -57.41 -37.50 22.57
CA ILE A 303 -56.85 -36.21 22.15
C ILE A 303 -55.39 -36.18 22.58
N ARG A 304 -54.50 -36.68 21.72
CA ARG A 304 -53.05 -36.58 21.95
C ARG A 304 -52.58 -35.16 21.62
N PRO A 305 -51.80 -34.49 22.50
CA PRO A 305 -51.22 -33.19 22.18
C PRO A 305 -50.24 -33.35 21.02
N LEU A 306 -50.49 -32.65 19.92
CA LEU A 306 -49.69 -32.74 18.70
C LEU A 306 -48.64 -31.63 18.68
N ARG A 307 -47.36 -32.04 18.64
CA ARG A 307 -46.22 -31.16 18.32
C ARG A 307 -46.16 -31.03 16.79
N TYR A 308 -46.85 -30.04 16.20
CA TYR A 308 -47.10 -30.08 14.76
C TYR A 308 -45.93 -29.59 13.88
N PHE A 309 -45.11 -28.62 14.31
CA PHE A 309 -44.13 -27.98 13.40
C PHE A 309 -42.80 -27.54 14.06
N GLU A 310 -42.59 -27.84 15.35
CA GLU A 310 -41.33 -27.51 16.04
C GLU A 310 -40.14 -28.22 15.37
N ASP A 311 -40.31 -29.49 15.01
CA ASP A 311 -39.29 -30.30 14.34
C ASP A 311 -38.92 -29.73 12.96
N VAL A 312 -39.89 -29.15 12.24
CA VAL A 312 -39.63 -28.47 10.95
C VAL A 312 -38.74 -27.25 11.16
N THR A 313 -39.00 -26.48 12.22
CA THR A 313 -38.21 -25.29 12.56
C THR A 313 -36.79 -25.67 13.00
N ALA A 314 -36.65 -26.75 13.79
CA ALA A 314 -35.35 -27.32 14.16
C ALA A 314 -34.56 -27.79 12.92
N ALA A 315 -35.19 -28.53 12.01
CA ALA A 315 -34.54 -29.01 10.78
C ALA A 315 -34.10 -27.86 9.86
N VAL A 316 -34.92 -26.81 9.70
CA VAL A 316 -34.54 -25.62 8.91
C VAL A 316 -33.40 -24.85 9.58
N SER A 317 -33.35 -24.82 10.91
CA SER A 317 -32.24 -24.20 11.66
C SER A 317 -30.94 -24.97 11.47
N GLU A 318 -30.97 -26.30 11.51
CA GLU A 318 -29.80 -27.14 11.24
C GLU A 318 -29.28 -26.93 9.81
N LEU A 319 -30.18 -26.82 8.82
CA LEU A 319 -29.81 -26.50 7.44
C LEU A 319 -29.10 -25.15 7.34
N ARG A 320 -29.61 -24.12 8.03
CA ARG A 320 -28.98 -22.78 8.07
C ARG A 320 -27.55 -22.89 8.60
N ASP A 321 -27.36 -23.59 9.72
CA ASP A 321 -26.06 -23.67 10.39
C ASP A 321 -25.04 -24.39 9.48
N LYS A 322 -25.44 -25.49 8.85
CA LYS A 322 -24.62 -26.19 7.85
C LYS A 322 -24.24 -25.31 6.66
N LEU A 323 -25.17 -24.51 6.13
CA LEU A 323 -24.88 -23.58 5.04
C LEU A 323 -23.90 -22.49 5.47
N GLN A 324 -24.03 -21.97 6.70
CA GLN A 324 -23.10 -20.97 7.22
C GLN A 324 -21.68 -21.53 7.38
N ASP A 325 -21.54 -22.78 7.83
CA ASP A 325 -20.25 -23.42 7.97
C ASP A 325 -19.55 -23.63 6.62
N ILE A 326 -20.29 -24.11 5.61
CA ILE A 326 -19.77 -24.27 4.25
C ILE A 326 -19.31 -22.91 3.69
N LEU A 327 -20.12 -21.87 3.85
CA LEU A 327 -19.78 -20.52 3.39
C LEU A 327 -18.52 -20.01 4.08
N ARG A 328 -18.39 -20.23 5.39
CA ARG A 328 -17.21 -19.82 6.17
C ARG A 328 -15.94 -20.55 5.69
N GLU A 329 -16.02 -21.86 5.50
CA GLU A 329 -14.89 -22.67 5.04
C GLU A 329 -14.44 -22.27 3.63
N LYS A 330 -15.38 -22.06 2.70
CA LYS A 330 -15.02 -21.72 1.32
C LYS A 330 -14.64 -20.25 1.13
N TRP A 331 -15.06 -19.36 2.03
CA TRP A 331 -14.70 -17.94 1.98
C TRP A 331 -13.20 -17.69 2.05
N THR A 332 -12.44 -18.50 2.79
CA THR A 332 -10.99 -18.37 2.87
C THR A 332 -10.32 -18.61 1.51
N ASN A 333 -10.84 -19.55 0.72
CA ASN A 333 -10.31 -19.85 -0.62
C ASN A 333 -10.57 -18.71 -1.59
N ILE A 334 -11.76 -18.10 -1.53
CA ILE A 334 -12.10 -16.91 -2.32
C ILE A 334 -11.17 -15.76 -1.93
N SER A 335 -10.95 -15.55 -0.63
CA SER A 335 -10.06 -14.51 -0.12
C SER A 335 -8.62 -14.70 -0.60
N LEU A 336 -8.13 -15.94 -0.63
CA LEU A 336 -6.79 -16.27 -1.13
C LEU A 336 -6.66 -15.99 -2.64
N ALA A 337 -7.65 -16.42 -3.44
CA ALA A 337 -7.65 -16.17 -4.88
C ALA A 337 -7.64 -14.66 -5.22
N LEU A 338 -8.25 -13.81 -4.39
CA LEU A 338 -8.19 -12.35 -4.55
C LEU A 338 -6.81 -11.75 -4.24
N THR A 339 -5.99 -12.43 -3.44
CA THR A 339 -4.64 -11.95 -3.07
C THR A 339 -3.54 -12.41 -4.02
N GLU A 340 -3.78 -13.44 -4.83
CA GLU A 340 -2.80 -14.05 -5.74
C GLU A 340 -2.90 -13.50 -7.19
N VAL A 341 -3.43 -12.30 -7.39
CA VAL A 341 -3.48 -11.67 -8.71
C VAL A 341 -2.06 -11.27 -9.13
N ASP A 342 -1.45 -12.10 -9.99
CA ASP A 342 -0.13 -11.85 -10.54
C ASP A 342 -0.24 -10.74 -11.61
N VAL A 343 0.39 -9.60 -11.33
CA VAL A 343 0.47 -8.47 -12.26
C VAL A 343 1.89 -8.39 -12.79
N LEU A 344 2.05 -8.16 -14.09
CA LEU A 344 3.34 -7.99 -14.80
C LEU A 344 4.13 -6.73 -14.38
N LEU A 345 3.99 -6.27 -13.14
CA LEU A 345 4.83 -5.23 -12.56
C LEU A 345 6.07 -5.85 -11.91
N PRO A 346 7.21 -5.13 -11.88
CA PRO A 346 8.33 -5.54 -11.05
C PRO A 346 7.84 -5.71 -9.61
N GLN A 347 7.82 -6.96 -9.14
CA GLN A 347 7.40 -7.26 -7.77
C GLN A 347 8.28 -6.44 -6.81
N PRO A 348 7.69 -5.81 -5.77
CA PRO A 348 8.47 -5.08 -4.79
C PRO A 348 9.53 -6.02 -4.21
N GLU A 349 10.78 -5.54 -4.13
CA GLU A 349 11.88 -6.34 -3.57
C GLU A 349 11.43 -7.00 -2.26
N PRO A 350 11.60 -8.32 -2.12
CA PRO A 350 11.10 -9.03 -0.96
C PRO A 350 11.69 -8.41 0.31
N LYS A 351 10.84 -7.87 1.18
CA LYS A 351 11.27 -7.23 2.45
C LYS A 351 11.23 -8.19 3.64
N THR A 352 10.66 -9.38 3.44
CA THR A 352 10.47 -10.38 4.48
C THR A 352 11.23 -11.65 4.12
N ARG A 353 11.71 -12.36 5.15
CA ARG A 353 12.38 -13.66 4.97
C ARG A 353 11.53 -14.65 4.15
N ALA A 354 10.21 -14.64 4.35
CA ALA A 354 9.29 -15.46 3.57
C ALA A 354 9.28 -15.08 2.07
N GLY A 355 9.33 -13.78 1.76
CA GLY A 355 9.44 -13.30 0.38
C GLY A 355 10.76 -13.72 -0.30
N PHE A 356 11.89 -13.72 0.44
CA PHE A 356 13.16 -14.23 -0.11
C PHE A 356 13.15 -15.74 -0.34
N LEU A 357 12.47 -16.51 0.52
CA LEU A 357 12.39 -17.96 0.41
C LEU A 357 11.56 -18.43 -0.79
N GLN A 358 10.70 -17.59 -1.36
CA GLN A 358 10.00 -17.90 -2.62
C GLN A 358 10.95 -18.02 -3.82
N TYR A 359 12.14 -17.40 -3.73
CA TYR A 359 13.18 -17.45 -4.76
C TYR A 359 14.34 -18.38 -4.41
N SER A 360 14.26 -19.12 -3.29
CA SER A 360 15.33 -20.05 -2.91
C SER A 360 15.29 -21.30 -3.79
N GLN A 361 16.37 -21.53 -4.55
CA GLN A 361 16.64 -22.82 -5.19
C GLN A 361 17.65 -23.61 -4.34
N GLU A 362 17.40 -24.91 -4.18
CA GLU A 362 18.32 -25.81 -3.50
C GLU A 362 19.55 -26.03 -4.39
N ILE A 363 20.73 -25.63 -3.91
CA ILE A 363 21.98 -25.83 -4.64
C ILE A 363 22.37 -27.30 -4.49
N THR A 364 22.09 -28.11 -5.50
CA THR A 364 22.64 -29.46 -5.62
C THR A 364 24.09 -29.37 -6.12
N LEU A 365 25.03 -29.49 -5.19
CA LEU A 365 26.45 -29.65 -5.54
C LEU A 365 26.72 -31.10 -5.93
N ASP A 366 27.10 -31.32 -7.18
CA ASP A 366 27.66 -32.59 -7.65
C ASP A 366 28.97 -32.87 -6.88
N PRO A 367 29.08 -34.00 -6.15
CA PRO A 367 30.27 -34.35 -5.37
C PRO A 367 31.57 -34.45 -6.16
N ASN A 368 31.53 -34.50 -7.50
CA ASN A 368 32.72 -34.72 -8.33
C ASN A 368 33.35 -33.44 -8.90
N THR A 369 32.87 -32.24 -8.55
CA THR A 369 33.42 -31.00 -9.12
C THR A 369 34.43 -30.33 -8.17
N LYS A 370 35.72 -30.61 -8.37
CA LYS A 370 36.84 -29.87 -7.75
C LYS A 370 36.99 -28.52 -8.45
N ILE A 371 36.25 -27.49 -8.03
CA ILE A 371 36.46 -26.10 -8.48
C ILE A 371 36.45 -25.15 -7.29
N HIS A 372 37.58 -24.45 -7.10
CA HIS A 372 37.65 -23.24 -6.29
C HIS A 372 36.77 -22.16 -6.93
N LEU A 373 35.58 -21.92 -6.36
CA LEU A 373 34.72 -20.80 -6.77
C LEU A 373 34.56 -19.85 -5.58
N LEU A 374 35.17 -18.67 -5.73
CA LEU A 374 34.80 -17.45 -5.01
C LEU A 374 33.35 -17.14 -5.36
N ILE A 375 32.45 -17.23 -4.38
CA ILE A 375 31.06 -16.80 -4.53
C ILE A 375 31.06 -15.27 -4.46
N SER A 376 31.08 -14.59 -5.62
CA SER A 376 30.68 -13.20 -5.72
C SER A 376 29.18 -13.14 -5.96
N CYS A 377 28.40 -12.86 -4.93
CA CYS A 377 27.02 -12.37 -5.09
C CYS A 377 27.09 -10.93 -5.60
N SER A 378 27.01 -10.75 -6.92
CA SER A 378 26.64 -9.47 -7.52
C SER A 378 25.12 -9.30 -7.36
N VAL A 379 24.72 -8.66 -6.27
CA VAL A 379 23.39 -8.03 -6.19
C VAL A 379 23.49 -6.77 -7.04
N GLY A 380 22.78 -6.76 -8.17
CA GLY A 380 22.63 -5.56 -9.00
C GLY A 380 21.92 -4.47 -8.18
N VAL A 381 22.55 -3.30 -8.12
CA VAL A 381 21.97 -2.05 -7.60
C VAL A 381 21.15 -1.38 -8.70
#